data_AF-A0A6H1W3L1-F1
#
_entry.id   AF-A0A6H1W3L1-F1
#
_cell.length_a   1.000
_cell.length_b   1.000
_cell.length_c   1.000
_cell.angle_alpha   90.00
_cell.angle_beta   90.00
_cell.angle_gamma   90.00
#
_symmetry.space_group_name_H-M   'P 1'
#
loop_
_entity.id
_entity.type
_entity.pdbx_description
1 polymer ?
#
loop_
_entity_poly.entity_id
_entity_poly.type
_entity_poly.pdbx_seq_one_letter_code
_entity_poly.pdbx_strand_id
1 'polypeptide(L)'
;MGIFRRGRRVDMRPFDAAAIESPRPTTLEHALEEGLLIADYAVRMAVRNRMMTELLTTDRAFDAEHYREVAAEAVLRLAEEADASEARIVREQAWAEVQDGRAEHTHDYRTADSLNLRRREALAKATARALRSRAADPDYLADIVEHSRQDAWRELSSVVEETVRVQSVGGDERGRQQRMDALRSDIEALRKSRTARKRRRPAHG
;
A
#
# COMPACT_ATOMS: atom_id res chain seq x y z
N MET A 1 30.64 -0.92 -55.94
CA MET A 1 29.19 -0.66 -56.18
C MET A 1 28.52 -0.51 -54.82
N GLY A 2 28.35 0.72 -54.32
CA GLY A 2 27.78 0.98 -53.00
C GLY A 2 26.39 1.58 -53.13
N ILE A 3 25.35 0.81 -52.78
CA ILE A 3 23.95 1.25 -52.85
C ILE A 3 23.57 1.79 -51.46
N PHE A 4 23.75 3.08 -51.24
CA PHE A 4 23.13 3.74 -50.09
C PHE A 4 21.70 4.14 -50.47
N ARG A 5 20.71 3.38 -49.99
CA ARG A 5 19.30 3.78 -50.04
C ARG A 5 19.11 4.97 -49.08
N ARG A 6 18.97 6.19 -49.63
CA ARG A 6 18.44 7.36 -48.91
C ARG A 6 17.02 7.04 -48.45
N GLY A 7 16.84 6.82 -47.15
CA GLY A 7 15.52 6.71 -46.53
C GLY A 7 14.72 7.98 -46.80
N ARG A 8 13.50 7.82 -47.30
CA ARG A 8 12.56 8.91 -47.60
C ARG A 8 12.16 9.57 -46.27
N ARG A 9 12.56 10.83 -46.05
CA ARG A 9 12.09 11.60 -44.89
C ARG A 9 10.58 11.72 -44.99
N VAL A 10 9.88 11.30 -43.95
CA VAL A 10 8.42 11.48 -43.84
C VAL A 10 8.16 12.97 -43.73
N ASP A 11 7.36 13.51 -44.64
CA ASP A 11 6.94 14.91 -44.64
C ASP A 11 5.89 15.09 -43.53
N MET A 12 6.37 15.47 -42.34
CA MET A 12 5.51 15.77 -41.20
C MET A 12 4.95 17.18 -41.40
N ARG A 13 3.63 17.31 -41.49
CA ARG A 13 2.97 18.62 -41.49
C ARG A 13 3.37 19.39 -40.22
N PRO A 14 3.54 20.72 -40.29
CA PRO A 14 3.83 21.52 -39.11
C PRO A 14 2.74 21.33 -38.06
N PHE A 15 3.16 21.27 -36.79
CA PHE A 15 2.27 21.13 -35.65
C PHE A 15 1.24 22.27 -35.63
N ASP A 16 -0.04 21.91 -35.72
CA ASP A 16 -1.14 22.86 -35.61
C ASP A 16 -1.69 22.83 -34.18
N ALA A 17 -1.23 23.78 -33.36
CA ALA A 17 -1.67 23.92 -31.98
C ALA A 17 -3.17 24.27 -31.87
N ALA A 18 -3.74 24.93 -32.87
CA ALA A 18 -5.15 25.33 -32.88
C ALA A 18 -6.09 24.15 -33.16
N ALA A 19 -5.57 23.06 -33.73
CA ALA A 19 -6.31 21.82 -33.94
C ALA A 19 -6.46 20.97 -32.66
N ILE A 20 -5.78 21.34 -31.57
CA ILE A 20 -5.88 20.62 -30.30
C ILE A 20 -6.99 21.23 -29.46
N GLU A 21 -8.04 20.45 -29.18
CA GLU A 21 -9.05 20.82 -28.19
C GLU A 21 -8.37 21.02 -26.83
N SER A 22 -8.52 22.20 -26.25
CA SER A 22 -7.96 22.47 -24.92
C SER A 22 -8.68 21.61 -23.89
N PRO A 23 -7.96 20.91 -22.99
CA PRO A 23 -8.59 20.08 -21.99
C PRO A 23 -9.50 20.94 -21.10
N ARG A 24 -10.71 20.45 -20.85
CA ARG A 24 -11.64 21.13 -19.94
C ARG A 24 -11.03 21.15 -18.54
N PRO A 25 -11.04 22.29 -17.84
CA PRO A 25 -10.50 22.35 -16.49
C PRO A 25 -11.34 21.49 -15.54
N THR A 26 -10.69 20.65 -14.75
CA THR A 26 -11.34 19.85 -13.70
C THR A 26 -12.05 20.74 -12.69
N THR A 27 -13.25 20.36 -12.29
CA THR A 27 -14.00 21.05 -11.24
C THR A 27 -13.40 20.72 -9.87
N LEU A 28 -13.55 21.64 -8.91
CA LEU A 28 -13.08 21.40 -7.53
C LEU A 28 -13.72 20.13 -6.93
N GLU A 29 -15.00 19.94 -7.18
CA GLU A 29 -15.77 18.77 -6.72
C GLU A 29 -15.18 17.47 -7.25
N HIS A 30 -14.92 17.37 -8.55
CA HIS A 30 -14.35 16.16 -9.14
C HIS A 30 -12.94 15.88 -8.61
N ALA A 31 -12.10 16.93 -8.48
CA ALA A 31 -10.76 16.77 -7.91
C ALA A 31 -10.80 16.34 -6.44
N LEU A 32 -11.78 16.82 -5.67
CA LEU A 32 -11.99 16.41 -4.29
C LEU A 32 -12.43 14.95 -4.20
N GLU A 33 -13.40 14.54 -5.02
CA GLU A 33 -13.84 13.14 -5.10
C GLU A 33 -12.68 12.19 -5.40
N GLU A 34 -11.88 12.50 -6.42
CA GLU A 34 -10.71 11.70 -6.79
C GLU A 34 -9.68 11.66 -5.65
N GLY A 35 -9.38 12.82 -5.04
CA GLY A 35 -8.47 12.91 -3.90
C GLY A 35 -8.94 12.08 -2.70
N LEU A 36 -10.23 12.07 -2.43
CA LEU A 36 -10.83 11.28 -1.35
C LEU A 36 -10.77 9.77 -1.62
N LEU A 37 -10.93 9.33 -2.87
CA LEU A 37 -10.75 7.91 -3.23
C LEU A 37 -9.31 7.43 -3.00
N ILE A 38 -8.33 8.26 -3.35
CA ILE A 38 -6.92 7.97 -3.11
C ILE A 38 -6.63 7.93 -1.60
N ALA A 39 -7.18 8.88 -0.84
CA ALA A 39 -7.05 8.92 0.61
C ALA A 39 -7.66 7.67 1.26
N ASP A 40 -8.84 7.23 0.82
CA ASP A 40 -9.49 6.01 1.33
C ASP A 40 -8.61 4.77 1.12
N TYR A 41 -8.01 4.64 -0.06
CA TYR A 41 -7.06 3.57 -0.33
C TYR A 41 -5.84 3.65 0.60
N ALA A 42 -5.27 4.84 0.78
CA ALA A 42 -4.11 5.05 1.64
C ALA A 42 -4.40 4.69 3.11
N VAL A 43 -5.56 5.09 3.63
CA VAL A 43 -6.01 4.73 4.98
C VAL A 43 -6.17 3.22 5.11
N ARG A 44 -6.84 2.56 4.16
CA ARG A 44 -7.01 1.10 4.18
C ARG A 44 -5.68 0.37 4.20
N MET A 45 -4.71 0.82 3.39
CA MET A 45 -3.36 0.26 3.38
C MET A 45 -2.63 0.48 4.70
N ALA A 46 -2.72 1.68 5.29
CA ALA A 46 -2.10 1.97 6.58
C ALA A 46 -2.66 1.08 7.70
N VAL A 47 -3.98 0.93 7.77
CA VAL A 47 -4.68 0.09 8.76
C VAL A 47 -4.33 -1.38 8.56
N ARG A 48 -4.36 -1.88 7.31
CA ARG A 48 -3.97 -3.26 6.98
C ARG A 48 -2.53 -3.57 7.40
N ASN A 49 -1.59 -2.69 7.07
CA ASN A 49 -0.18 -2.85 7.45
C ASN A 49 -0.02 -2.86 8.97
N ARG A 50 -0.77 -2.01 9.67
CA ARG A 50 -0.78 -2.01 11.14
C ARG A 50 -1.32 -3.32 11.70
N MET A 51 -2.44 -3.82 11.18
CA MET A 51 -3.02 -5.12 11.59
C MET A 51 -2.03 -6.27 11.41
N MET A 52 -1.37 -6.37 10.25
CA MET A 52 -0.39 -7.42 10.01
C MET A 52 0.81 -7.31 10.94
N THR A 53 1.31 -6.09 11.14
CA THR A 53 2.44 -5.87 12.05
C THR A 53 2.09 -6.30 13.46
N GLU A 54 0.92 -5.93 13.97
CA GLU A 54 0.46 -6.33 15.31
C GLU A 54 0.25 -7.85 15.40
N LEU A 55 -0.35 -8.47 14.40
CA LEU A 55 -0.54 -9.93 14.37
C LEU A 55 0.78 -10.70 14.39
N LEU A 56 1.83 -10.19 13.72
CA LEU A 56 3.14 -10.84 13.67
C LEU A 56 3.97 -10.60 14.93
N THR A 57 3.67 -9.56 15.70
CA THR A 57 4.49 -9.11 16.84
C THR A 57 3.84 -9.35 18.20
N THR A 58 2.53 -9.57 18.23
CA THR A 58 1.71 -9.63 19.46
C THR A 58 0.77 -10.83 19.41
N ASP A 59 0.55 -11.47 20.57
CA ASP A 59 -0.42 -12.57 20.73
C ASP A 59 -1.85 -12.07 21.07
N ARG A 60 -2.21 -10.86 20.61
CA ARG A 60 -3.50 -10.24 20.94
C ARG A 60 -4.56 -10.66 19.92
N ALA A 61 -5.74 -11.03 20.40
CA ALA A 61 -6.91 -11.25 19.54
C ALA A 61 -7.35 -9.94 18.85
N PHE A 62 -8.02 -10.08 17.71
CA PHE A 62 -8.57 -8.93 16.96
C PHE A 62 -9.57 -8.13 17.82
N ASP A 63 -9.39 -6.80 17.82
CA ASP A 63 -10.23 -5.85 18.56
C ASP A 63 -10.68 -4.73 17.61
N ALA A 64 -11.98 -4.73 17.27
CA ALA A 64 -12.55 -3.80 16.30
C ALA A 64 -12.56 -2.34 16.78
N GLU A 65 -12.62 -2.09 18.10
CA GLU A 65 -12.59 -0.73 18.63
C GLU A 65 -11.19 -0.14 18.50
N HIS A 66 -10.17 -0.91 18.91
CA HIS A 66 -8.76 -0.54 18.73
C HIS A 66 -8.44 -0.17 17.28
N TYR A 67 -8.87 -0.98 16.31
CA TYR A 67 -8.61 -0.68 14.90
C TYR A 67 -9.44 0.47 14.34
N ARG A 68 -10.59 0.81 14.94
CA ARG A 68 -11.34 2.03 14.60
C ARG A 68 -10.58 3.27 15.04
N GLU A 69 -9.98 3.25 16.24
CA GLU A 69 -9.09 4.33 16.70
C GLU A 69 -7.88 4.49 15.76
N VAL A 70 -7.22 3.38 15.40
CA VAL A 70 -6.11 3.39 14.42
C VAL A 70 -6.54 3.96 13.07
N ALA A 71 -7.74 3.61 12.59
CA ALA A 71 -8.27 4.15 11.34
C ALA A 71 -8.54 5.65 11.45
N ALA A 72 -9.14 6.13 12.54
CA ALA A 72 -9.38 7.54 12.78
C ALA A 72 -8.06 8.33 12.81
N GLU A 73 -7.05 7.82 13.51
CA GLU A 73 -5.71 8.42 13.53
C GLU A 73 -5.06 8.49 12.15
N ALA A 74 -5.22 7.44 11.33
CA ALA A 74 -4.71 7.43 9.96
C ALA A 74 -5.39 8.50 9.08
N VAL A 75 -6.72 8.65 9.20
CA VAL A 75 -7.48 9.69 8.48
C VAL A 75 -7.09 11.09 8.95
N LEU A 76 -6.94 11.30 10.26
CA LEU A 76 -6.55 12.58 10.83
C LEU A 76 -5.13 12.99 10.39
N ARG A 77 -4.19 12.05 10.32
CA ARG A 77 -2.85 12.32 9.77
C ARG A 77 -2.92 12.82 8.32
N LEU A 78 -3.76 12.23 7.47
CA LEU A 78 -3.94 12.72 6.10
C LEU A 78 -4.59 14.12 6.08
N ALA A 79 -5.48 14.43 7.03
CA ALA A 79 -6.06 15.77 7.15
C ALA A 79 -4.99 16.81 7.55
N GLU A 80 -4.09 16.47 8.46
CA GLU A 80 -2.95 17.31 8.84
C GLU A 80 -1.97 17.53 7.68
N GLU A 81 -1.69 16.49 6.89
CA GLU A 81 -0.89 16.60 5.68
C GLU A 81 -1.53 17.54 4.64
N ALA A 82 -2.85 17.47 4.49
CA ALA A 82 -3.60 18.37 3.61
C ALA A 82 -3.52 19.84 4.08
N ASP A 83 -3.62 20.10 5.39
CA ASP A 83 -3.41 21.46 5.94
C ASP A 83 -1.97 21.94 5.74
N ALA A 84 -0.98 21.07 5.93
CA ALA A 84 0.42 21.41 5.69
C ALA A 84 0.68 21.71 4.19
N SER A 85 -0.05 21.06 3.29
CA SER A 85 -0.06 21.35 1.85
C SER A 85 -0.66 22.72 1.58
N GLU A 86 -1.82 23.03 2.17
CA GLU A 86 -2.47 24.35 2.07
C GLU A 86 -1.52 25.46 2.53
N ALA A 87 -0.91 25.33 3.70
CA ALA A 87 -0.01 26.33 4.26
C ALA A 87 1.27 26.53 3.41
N ARG A 88 1.67 25.51 2.65
CA ARG A 88 2.76 25.62 1.66
C ARG A 88 2.29 26.39 0.43
N ILE A 89 1.11 26.08 -0.09
CA ILE A 89 0.53 26.76 -1.25
C ILE A 89 0.29 28.25 -0.96
N VAL A 90 -0.22 28.59 0.23
CA VAL A 90 -0.41 30.00 0.64
C VAL A 90 0.91 30.77 0.63
N ARG A 91 2.01 30.14 1.09
CA ARG A 91 3.34 30.73 0.99
C ARG A 91 3.75 30.90 -0.48
N GLU A 92 3.60 29.86 -1.30
CA GLU A 92 3.90 29.92 -2.74
C GLU A 92 3.13 31.03 -3.46
N GLN A 93 1.85 31.26 -3.11
CA GLN A 93 1.06 32.38 -3.65
C GLN A 93 1.66 33.74 -3.29
N ALA A 94 2.02 33.95 -2.02
CA ALA A 94 2.60 35.21 -1.58
C ALA A 94 3.93 35.52 -2.29
N TRP A 95 4.73 34.51 -2.61
CA TRP A 95 5.94 34.67 -3.41
C TRP A 95 5.63 34.96 -4.88
N ALA A 96 4.67 34.25 -5.47
CA ALA A 96 4.29 34.38 -6.87
C ALA A 96 3.70 35.76 -7.22
N GLU A 97 3.03 36.44 -6.26
CA GLU A 97 2.48 37.78 -6.43
C GLU A 97 3.55 38.88 -6.57
N VAL A 98 4.79 38.62 -6.13
CA VAL A 98 5.89 39.60 -6.13
C VAL A 98 6.88 39.36 -7.28
N GLN A 99 6.77 38.24 -7.99
CA GLN A 99 7.70 37.83 -9.05
C GLN A 99 7.10 38.06 -10.45
N ASP A 100 7.64 39.05 -11.16
CA ASP A 100 7.37 39.28 -12.59
C ASP A 100 8.42 38.57 -13.48
N GLY A 101 8.05 38.12 -14.69
CA GLY A 101 8.98 37.52 -15.69
C GLY A 101 8.56 36.17 -16.30
N ARG A 102 9.51 35.38 -16.86
CA ARG A 102 9.29 34.03 -17.44
C ARG A 102 10.02 32.94 -16.65
N ALA A 103 9.38 31.79 -16.44
CA ALA A 103 9.82 30.82 -15.45
C ALA A 103 11.09 30.13 -15.89
N GLU A 104 12.11 30.20 -15.05
CA GLU A 104 13.38 29.51 -15.31
C GLU A 104 13.33 28.07 -14.75
N HIS A 105 12.49 27.81 -13.73
CA HIS A 105 12.39 26.53 -13.02
C HIS A 105 10.95 26.10 -12.67
N THR A 106 10.74 24.80 -12.42
CA THR A 106 9.42 24.18 -12.15
C THR A 106 8.69 24.72 -10.91
N HIS A 107 9.41 25.33 -9.97
CA HIS A 107 8.86 25.92 -8.74
C HIS A 107 8.87 27.45 -8.75
N ASP A 108 9.16 28.06 -9.89
CA ASP A 108 9.19 29.51 -10.10
C ASP A 108 7.79 29.99 -10.51
N TYR A 109 6.84 29.82 -9.59
CA TYR A 109 5.45 30.25 -9.77
C TYR A 109 5.37 31.76 -9.92
N ARG A 110 4.55 32.23 -10.86
CA ARG A 110 4.31 33.67 -11.07
C ARG A 110 2.85 34.06 -10.98
N THR A 111 2.59 35.34 -11.16
CA THR A 111 1.25 35.94 -11.27
C THR A 111 0.32 35.14 -12.20
N ALA A 112 0.82 34.58 -13.30
CA ALA A 112 0.04 33.73 -14.21
C ALA A 112 -0.46 32.42 -13.58
N ASP A 113 0.24 31.90 -12.58
CA ASP A 113 -0.09 30.66 -11.86
C ASP A 113 -1.04 30.89 -10.67
N SER A 114 -1.33 32.14 -10.32
CA SER A 114 -2.18 32.52 -9.18
C SER A 114 -3.54 31.79 -9.17
N LEU A 115 -4.18 31.65 -10.34
CA LEU A 115 -5.45 30.91 -10.46
C LEU A 115 -5.30 29.42 -10.18
N ASN A 116 -4.19 28.80 -10.60
CA ASN A 116 -3.92 27.39 -10.32
C ASN A 116 -3.63 27.19 -8.83
N LEU A 117 -2.81 28.05 -8.24
CA LEU A 117 -2.49 27.99 -6.81
C LEU A 117 -3.73 28.18 -5.94
N ARG A 118 -4.65 29.09 -6.29
CA ARG A 118 -5.93 29.26 -5.58
C ARG A 118 -6.82 28.01 -5.66
N ARG A 119 -6.84 27.33 -6.80
CA ARG A 119 -7.57 26.05 -6.95
C ARG A 119 -6.96 24.95 -6.08
N ARG A 120 -5.63 24.87 -6.04
CA ARG A 120 -4.90 23.90 -5.22
C ARG A 120 -5.11 24.14 -3.72
N GLU A 121 -5.08 25.40 -3.28
CA GLU A 121 -5.39 25.79 -1.90
C GLU A 121 -6.82 25.38 -1.53
N ALA A 122 -7.81 25.74 -2.37
CA ALA A 122 -9.20 25.39 -2.14
C ALA A 122 -9.42 23.87 -2.04
N LEU A 123 -8.74 23.10 -2.89
CA LEU A 123 -8.77 21.64 -2.85
C LEU A 123 -8.16 21.10 -1.55
N ALA A 124 -6.95 21.52 -1.18
CA ALA A 124 -6.28 21.07 0.04
C ALA A 124 -7.14 21.33 1.28
N LYS A 125 -7.73 22.52 1.38
CA LYS A 125 -8.65 22.91 2.45
C LYS A 125 -9.93 22.07 2.48
N ALA A 126 -10.53 21.82 1.31
CA ALA A 126 -11.73 20.99 1.20
C ALA A 126 -11.44 19.54 1.59
N THR A 127 -10.31 18.99 1.15
CA THR A 127 -9.84 17.65 1.49
C THR A 127 -9.63 17.51 3.00
N ALA A 128 -8.91 18.43 3.64
CA ALA A 128 -8.69 18.40 5.08
C ALA A 128 -10.00 18.41 5.88
N ARG A 129 -10.99 19.22 5.45
CA ARG A 129 -12.31 19.26 6.07
C ARG A 129 -13.08 17.95 5.89
N ALA A 130 -13.09 17.41 4.67
CA ALA A 130 -13.78 16.16 4.37
C ALA A 130 -13.19 14.98 5.15
N LEU A 131 -11.85 14.89 5.24
CA LEU A 131 -11.16 13.86 6.02
C LEU A 131 -11.50 13.95 7.51
N ARG A 132 -11.54 15.15 8.09
CA ARG A 132 -11.98 15.32 9.49
C ARG A 132 -13.41 14.86 9.72
N SER A 133 -14.31 15.11 8.77
CA SER A 133 -15.69 14.62 8.85
C SER A 133 -15.74 13.10 8.83
N ARG A 134 -14.92 12.45 7.99
CA ARG A 134 -14.81 10.98 7.91
C ARG A 134 -14.17 10.37 9.15
N ALA A 135 -13.17 11.02 9.74
CA ALA A 135 -12.56 10.58 10.99
C ALA A 135 -13.53 10.59 12.18
N ALA A 136 -14.60 11.39 12.09
CA ALA A 136 -15.67 11.44 13.09
C ALA A 136 -16.87 10.53 12.75
N ASP A 137 -16.84 9.84 11.61
CA ASP A 137 -17.92 8.98 11.14
C ASP A 137 -17.63 7.51 11.53
N PRO A 138 -18.36 6.96 12.53
CA PRO A 138 -18.10 5.60 13.01
C PRO A 138 -18.40 4.52 11.97
N ASP A 139 -19.36 4.75 11.07
CA ASP A 139 -19.74 3.77 10.04
C ASP A 139 -18.65 3.69 8.97
N TYR A 140 -18.15 4.86 8.53
CA TYR A 140 -16.98 4.93 7.65
C TYR A 140 -15.75 4.20 8.25
N LEU A 141 -15.46 4.44 9.53
CA LEU A 141 -14.32 3.79 10.19
C LEU A 141 -14.50 2.28 10.32
N ALA A 142 -15.72 1.82 10.63
CA ALA A 142 -16.04 0.39 10.69
C ALA A 142 -15.83 -0.28 9.32
N ASP A 143 -16.29 0.37 8.24
CA ASP A 143 -16.09 -0.13 6.88
C ASP A 143 -14.61 -0.23 6.52
N ILE A 144 -13.81 0.81 6.81
CA ILE A 144 -12.36 0.79 6.59
C ILE A 144 -11.71 -0.41 7.32
N VAL A 145 -12.05 -0.60 8.59
CA VAL A 145 -11.51 -1.69 9.42
C VAL A 145 -11.87 -3.05 8.84
N GLU A 146 -13.12 -3.27 8.44
CA GLU A 146 -13.56 -4.54 7.87
C GLU A 146 -12.86 -4.84 6.54
N HIS A 147 -12.77 -3.86 5.64
CA HIS A 147 -12.06 -4.03 4.37
C HIS A 147 -10.56 -4.30 4.59
N SER A 148 -9.90 -3.56 5.48
CA SER A 148 -8.50 -3.78 5.83
C SER A 148 -8.26 -5.15 6.46
N ARG A 149 -9.21 -5.64 7.28
CA ARG A 149 -9.15 -6.98 7.88
C ARG A 149 -9.23 -8.06 6.82
N GLN A 150 -10.16 -7.94 5.87
CA GLN A 150 -10.28 -8.89 4.75
C GLN A 150 -9.01 -8.89 3.88
N ASP A 151 -8.44 -7.71 3.61
CA ASP A 151 -7.22 -7.57 2.81
C ASP A 151 -5.98 -8.12 3.53
N ALA A 152 -5.88 -7.95 4.86
CA ALA A 152 -4.84 -8.55 5.68
C ALA A 152 -4.96 -10.07 5.70
N TRP A 153 -6.16 -10.60 5.92
CA TRP A 153 -6.40 -12.05 5.94
C TRP A 153 -6.04 -12.70 4.61
N ARG A 154 -6.45 -12.09 3.49
CA ARG A 154 -6.15 -12.60 2.14
C ARG A 154 -4.64 -12.67 1.87
N GLU A 155 -3.88 -11.67 2.34
CA GLU A 155 -2.43 -11.67 2.21
C GLU A 155 -1.78 -12.75 3.07
N LEU A 156 -2.17 -12.82 4.35
CA LEU A 156 -1.65 -13.84 5.27
C LEU A 156 -1.95 -15.26 4.79
N SER A 157 -3.17 -15.52 4.31
CA SER A 157 -3.52 -16.83 3.76
C SER A 157 -2.65 -17.17 2.55
N SER A 158 -2.39 -16.20 1.68
CA SER A 158 -1.54 -16.43 0.50
C SER A 158 -0.09 -16.77 0.88
N VAL A 159 0.46 -16.11 1.88
CA VAL A 159 1.82 -16.36 2.40
C VAL A 159 1.91 -17.72 3.08
N VAL A 160 0.90 -18.08 3.88
CA VAL A 160 0.84 -19.39 4.54
C VAL A 160 0.72 -20.51 3.51
N GLU A 161 -0.15 -20.37 2.51
CA GLU A 161 -0.30 -21.33 1.42
C GLU A 161 1.01 -21.53 0.64
N GLU A 162 1.71 -20.44 0.33
CA GLU A 162 3.01 -20.50 -0.35
C GLU A 162 4.05 -21.20 0.53
N THR A 163 4.14 -20.85 1.81
CA THR A 163 5.08 -21.47 2.75
C THR A 163 4.83 -22.97 2.89
N VAL A 164 3.57 -23.38 3.05
CA VAL A 164 3.17 -24.79 3.11
C VAL A 164 3.50 -25.50 1.80
N ARG A 165 3.24 -24.86 0.65
CA ARG A 165 3.59 -25.43 -0.66
C ARG A 165 5.10 -25.64 -0.79
N VAL A 166 5.92 -24.66 -0.45
CA VAL A 166 7.39 -24.79 -0.51
C VAL A 166 7.89 -25.89 0.43
N GLN A 167 7.36 -25.98 1.66
CA GLN A 167 7.67 -27.07 2.57
C GLN A 167 7.26 -28.45 2.01
N SER A 168 6.13 -28.52 1.31
CA SER A 168 5.66 -29.76 0.67
C SER A 168 6.49 -30.16 -0.56
N VAL A 169 6.98 -29.17 -1.33
CA VAL A 169 7.85 -29.39 -2.51
C VAL A 169 9.29 -29.74 -2.09
N GLY A 170 9.76 -29.27 -0.93
CA GLY A 170 11.00 -29.75 -0.30
C GLY A 170 10.97 -31.23 0.10
N GLY A 171 9.78 -31.83 0.15
CA GLY A 171 9.58 -33.27 0.23
C GLY A 171 9.66 -33.92 -1.14
N ASP A 172 10.80 -33.89 -1.82
CA ASP A 172 11.00 -34.61 -3.09
C ASP A 172 10.48 -36.05 -2.94
N GLU A 173 9.53 -36.46 -3.79
CA GLU A 173 8.94 -37.80 -3.82
C GLU A 173 10.03 -38.85 -4.00
N ARG A 174 11.12 -38.49 -4.72
CA ARG A 174 12.29 -39.36 -4.92
C ARG A 174 13.03 -39.66 -3.62
N GLY A 175 13.01 -38.75 -2.65
CA GLY A 175 13.61 -38.93 -1.32
C GLY A 175 12.64 -39.46 -0.27
N ARG A 176 11.34 -39.55 -0.57
CA ARG A 176 10.31 -39.99 0.37
C ARG A 176 10.59 -41.41 0.86
N GLN A 177 10.92 -42.31 -0.05
CA GLN A 177 11.21 -43.70 0.30
C GLN A 177 12.42 -43.82 1.24
N GLN A 178 13.50 -43.11 0.96
CA GLN A 178 14.70 -43.10 1.80
C GLN A 178 14.42 -42.52 3.20
N ARG A 179 13.62 -41.45 3.31
CA ARG A 179 13.20 -40.89 4.59
C ARG A 179 12.29 -41.85 5.37
N MET A 180 11.38 -42.53 4.68
CA MET A 180 10.49 -43.53 5.30
C MET A 180 11.28 -44.75 5.80
N ASP A 181 12.31 -45.17 5.08
CA ASP A 181 13.17 -46.29 5.49
C ASP A 181 14.11 -45.90 6.65
N ALA A 182 14.64 -44.67 6.64
CA ALA A 182 15.38 -44.11 7.78
C ALA A 182 14.50 -44.04 9.04
N LEU A 183 13.27 -43.54 8.92
CA LEU A 183 12.31 -43.47 10.03
C LEU A 183 11.95 -44.87 10.58
N ARG A 184 11.80 -45.86 9.70
CA ARG A 184 11.56 -47.26 10.12
C ARG A 184 12.73 -47.82 10.92
N SER A 185 13.96 -47.56 10.47
CA SER A 185 15.18 -47.97 11.18
C SER A 185 15.25 -47.35 12.58
N ASP A 186 14.97 -46.06 12.70
CA ASP A 186 14.95 -45.35 13.99
C ASP A 186 13.88 -45.90 14.94
N ILE A 187 12.67 -46.19 14.43
CA ILE A 187 11.60 -46.81 15.21
C ILE A 187 12.02 -48.20 15.72
N GLU A 188 12.69 -49.01 14.90
CA GLU A 188 13.22 -50.30 15.32
C GLU A 188 14.31 -50.17 16.39
N ALA A 189 15.24 -49.22 16.22
CA ALA A 189 16.28 -48.95 17.20
C ALA A 189 15.67 -48.53 18.56
N LEU A 190 14.63 -47.68 18.53
CA LEU A 190 13.88 -47.28 19.72
C LEU A 190 13.10 -48.44 20.36
N ARG A 191 12.55 -49.36 19.57
CA ARG A 191 11.90 -50.58 20.09
C ARG A 191 12.92 -51.48 20.79
N LYS A 192 14.09 -51.69 20.19
CA LYS A 192 15.19 -52.50 20.76
C LYS A 192 15.74 -51.87 22.04
N SER A 193 15.89 -50.55 22.09
CA SER A 193 16.35 -49.85 23.30
C SER A 193 15.31 -49.90 24.44
N ARG A 194 14.00 -49.81 24.12
CA ARG A 194 12.92 -49.99 25.11
C ARG A 194 12.86 -51.40 25.67
N THR A 195 13.02 -52.44 24.84
CA THR A 195 13.03 -53.83 25.32
C THR A 195 14.28 -54.16 26.12
N ALA A 196 15.45 -53.66 25.72
CA ALA A 196 16.69 -53.76 26.51
C ALA A 196 16.58 -53.04 27.85
N ARG A 197 15.97 -51.85 27.89
CA ARG A 197 15.71 -51.09 29.13
C ARG A 197 14.70 -51.80 30.05
N LYS A 198 13.69 -52.46 29.47
CA LYS A 198 12.71 -53.27 30.23
C LYS A 198 13.35 -54.53 30.82
N ARG A 199 14.28 -55.17 30.11
CA ARG A 199 15.07 -56.32 30.59
C ARG A 199 16.11 -55.93 31.66
N ARG A 200 16.59 -54.67 31.63
CA ARG A 200 17.55 -54.11 32.60
C ARG A 200 16.91 -53.52 33.86
N ARG A 201 15.58 -53.45 33.98
CA ARG A 201 14.94 -53.16 35.28
C ARG A 201 14.91 -54.48 36.08
N PRO A 202 15.74 -54.66 37.12
CA PRO A 202 15.54 -55.78 38.02
C PRO A 202 14.17 -55.62 38.68
N ALA A 203 13.48 -56.74 38.89
CA ALA A 203 12.33 -56.78 39.78
C ALA A 203 12.82 -56.40 41.18
N HIS A 204 12.64 -55.14 41.57
CA HIS A 204 12.60 -54.79 42.98
C HIS A 204 11.21 -55.18 43.48
N GLY A 205 11.18 -56.32 44.19
CA GLY A 205 10.21 -56.55 45.25
C GLY A 205 10.52 -55.68 46.45
#